data_AF-A0A9D1U6X6-F1
#
_entry.id   AF-A0A9D1U6X6-F1
#
_cell.length_a   1.000
_cell.length_b   1.000
_cell.length_c   1.000
_cell.angle_alpha   90.00
_cell.angle_beta   90.00
_cell.angle_gamma   90.00
#
_symmetry.space_group_name_H-M   'P 1'
#
loop_
_entity.id
_entity.type
_entity.pdbx_description
1 polymer ?
#
loop_
_entity_poly.entity_id
_entity_poly.type
_entity_poly.pdbx_seq_one_letter_code
_entity_poly.pdbx_strand_id
1 'polypeptide(L)'
;DPTFRAAVFKRDGDRVRPGDVIAEVEGSTRFLLKGERTALNLLQHLSGVATATDRCVQIVKGTRASIADTRKTLPGLRSLQKYAVTVGGGRNHRFNLSDGAMLKDNHIDAAGGITAAVKAIRTRLGHMVKLEVETRNLAEVKEALEAGADVIMLDNMDCPAMAEAVRLVDGRALLEASGGITDATLRAVAETGVDIISVGALTHSVRALDISMKIR
;
A
#
# COMPACT_ATOMS: atom_id res chain seq x y z
N ASP A 1 16.18 2.22 30.80
CA ASP A 1 15.99 2.51 32.23
C ASP A 1 15.53 1.22 32.88
N PRO A 2 16.24 0.67 33.87
CA PRO A 2 15.87 -0.60 34.52
C PRO A 2 14.58 -0.52 35.34
N THR A 3 14.09 0.69 35.63
CA THR A 3 12.81 0.91 36.33
C THR A 3 11.60 0.95 35.39
N PHE A 4 11.82 0.94 34.07
CA PHE A 4 10.74 1.04 33.10
C PHE A 4 9.85 -0.20 33.11
N ARG A 5 8.55 0.02 33.25
CA ARG A 5 7.49 -0.99 33.11
C ARG A 5 6.41 -0.45 32.20
N ALA A 6 5.76 -1.35 31.46
CA ALA A 6 4.63 -0.99 30.61
C ALA A 6 3.54 -2.06 30.72
N ALA A 7 2.30 -1.62 30.91
CA ALA A 7 1.10 -2.43 30.74
C ALA A 7 0.41 -1.97 29.46
N VAL A 8 0.34 -2.84 28.45
CA VAL A 8 -0.25 -2.54 27.15
C VAL A 8 -1.66 -3.14 27.10
N PHE A 9 -2.67 -2.29 26.86
CA PHE A 9 -4.08 -2.69 26.84
C PHE A 9 -4.64 -2.83 25.42
N LYS A 10 -3.97 -2.24 24.43
CA LYS A 10 -4.35 -2.31 23.00
C LYS A 10 -3.18 -2.83 22.19
N ARG A 11 -3.44 -3.80 21.33
CA ARG A 11 -2.46 -4.38 20.40
C ARG A 11 -2.55 -3.66 19.06
N ASP A 12 -1.50 -3.79 18.26
CA ASP A 12 -1.50 -3.28 16.89
C ASP A 12 -2.67 -3.90 16.11
N GLY A 13 -3.52 -3.03 15.55
CA GLY A 13 -4.73 -3.40 14.80
C GLY A 13 -6.02 -3.30 15.62
N ASP A 14 -5.94 -3.15 16.94
CA ASP A 14 -7.12 -2.91 17.76
C ASP A 14 -7.74 -1.54 17.45
N ARG A 15 -9.06 -1.51 17.31
CA ARG A 15 -9.80 -0.25 17.22
C ARG A 15 -9.79 0.46 18.57
N VAL A 16 -9.50 1.75 18.55
CA VAL A 16 -9.54 2.63 19.73
C VAL A 16 -10.61 3.70 19.58
N ARG A 17 -11.14 4.17 20.71
CA ARG A 17 -12.10 5.28 20.79
C ARG A 17 -11.49 6.44 21.59
N PRO A 18 -11.97 7.69 21.41
CA PRO A 18 -11.57 8.80 22.26
C PRO A 18 -11.75 8.45 23.74
N GLY A 19 -10.68 8.61 24.52
CA GLY A 19 -10.65 8.28 25.96
C GLY A 19 -10.13 6.87 26.29
N ASP A 20 -9.93 5.99 25.30
CA ASP A 20 -9.31 4.69 25.53
C ASP A 20 -7.87 4.86 26.04
N VAL A 21 -7.49 4.03 27.02
CA VAL A 21 -6.10 3.91 27.46
C VAL A 21 -5.41 2.84 26.61
N ILE A 22 -4.38 3.25 25.84
CA ILE A 22 -3.61 2.36 24.96
C ILE A 22 -2.59 1.55 25.77
N ALA A 23 -1.87 2.24 26.65
CA ALA A 23 -0.89 1.67 27.55
C ALA A 23 -0.71 2.56 28.78
N GLU A 24 -0.31 1.95 29.89
CA GLU A 24 0.24 2.63 31.06
C GLU A 24 1.74 2.33 31.13
N VAL A 25 2.54 3.36 31.42
CA VAL A 25 4.00 3.24 31.55
C VAL A 25 4.45 3.82 32.88
N GLU A 26 5.38 3.13 33.52
CA GLU A 26 5.97 3.51 34.81
C GLU A 26 7.50 3.56 34.65
N GLY A 27 8.15 4.51 35.30
CA GLY A 27 9.61 4.67 35.27
C GLY A 27 10.04 6.06 35.73
N SER A 28 11.34 6.34 35.69
CA SER A 28 11.82 7.67 36.07
C SER A 28 11.22 8.77 35.18
N THR A 29 10.74 9.86 35.78
CA THR A 29 10.12 10.98 35.04
C THR A 29 11.02 11.50 33.93
N ARG A 30 12.34 11.60 34.19
CA ARG A 30 13.34 12.01 33.20
C ARG A 30 13.38 11.07 32.00
N PHE A 31 13.31 9.77 32.22
CA PHE A 31 13.31 8.77 31.14
C PHE A 31 12.03 8.86 30.31
N LEU A 32 10.87 8.92 30.96
CA LEU A 32 9.57 9.02 30.29
C LEU A 32 9.47 10.27 29.42
N LEU A 33 9.79 11.45 29.98
CA LEU A 33 9.75 12.72 29.24
C LEU A 33 10.76 12.79 28.08
N LYS A 34 11.91 12.12 28.20
CA LYS A 34 12.91 12.05 27.12
C LYS A 34 12.41 11.22 25.93
N GLY A 35 11.64 10.16 26.19
CA GLY A 35 11.09 9.26 25.18
C GLY A 35 9.75 9.70 24.58
N GLU A 36 8.98 10.51 25.31
CA GLU A 36 7.59 10.85 25.01
C GLU A 36 7.37 11.26 23.55
N ARG A 37 8.06 12.32 23.10
CA ARG A 37 7.79 12.89 21.77
C ARG A 37 8.10 11.91 20.65
N THR A 38 9.19 11.17 20.76
CA THR A 38 9.58 10.16 19.76
C THR A 38 8.56 9.02 19.72
N ALA A 39 8.16 8.52 20.90
CA ALA A 39 7.17 7.44 21.00
C ALA A 39 5.80 7.87 20.43
N LEU A 40 5.30 9.04 20.82
CA LEU A 40 4.03 9.57 20.34
C LEU A 40 4.09 9.84 18.83
N ASN A 41 5.14 10.48 18.30
CA ASN A 41 5.22 10.74 16.86
C ASN A 41 5.13 9.46 16.02
N LEU A 42 5.81 8.39 16.44
CA LEU A 42 5.73 7.09 15.77
C LEU A 42 4.33 6.48 15.92
N LEU A 43 3.82 6.38 17.15
CA LEU A 43 2.52 5.76 17.40
C LEU A 43 1.39 6.49 16.68
N GLN A 44 1.37 7.82 16.73
CA GLN A 44 0.37 8.67 16.08
C GLN A 44 0.42 8.53 14.56
N HIS A 45 1.62 8.57 13.96
CA HIS A 45 1.79 8.46 12.52
C HIS A 45 1.38 7.08 11.99
N LEU A 46 1.89 6.01 12.62
CA LEU A 46 1.59 4.63 12.21
C LEU A 46 0.12 4.27 12.46
N SER A 47 -0.48 4.75 13.54
CA SER A 47 -1.93 4.61 13.77
C SER A 47 -2.74 5.34 12.71
N GLY A 48 -2.28 6.50 12.23
CA GLY A 48 -2.88 7.23 11.12
C GLY A 48 -2.86 6.42 9.81
N VAL A 49 -1.72 5.80 9.48
CA VAL A 49 -1.59 4.88 8.32
C VAL A 49 -2.52 3.68 8.44
N ALA A 50 -2.53 3.00 9.59
CA ALA A 50 -3.39 1.83 9.81
C ALA A 50 -4.88 2.20 9.73
N THR A 51 -5.27 3.34 10.31
CA THR A 51 -6.66 3.84 10.27
C THR A 51 -7.10 4.17 8.85
N ALA A 52 -6.27 4.87 8.07
CA ALA A 52 -6.57 5.19 6.68
C ALA A 52 -6.68 3.91 5.82
N THR A 53 -5.80 2.94 6.07
CA THR A 53 -5.81 1.66 5.36
C THR A 53 -7.07 0.85 5.67
N ASP A 54 -7.44 0.71 6.95
CA ASP A 54 -8.67 0.02 7.35
C ASP A 54 -9.90 0.66 6.70
N ARG A 55 -9.95 2.00 6.63
CA ARG A 55 -11.03 2.70 5.93
C ARG A 55 -11.12 2.26 4.47
N CYS A 56 -10.01 2.25 3.73
CA CYS A 56 -10.00 1.78 2.34
C CYS A 56 -10.43 0.31 2.22
N VAL A 57 -9.95 -0.55 3.12
CA VAL A 57 -10.33 -1.98 3.17
C VAL A 57 -11.83 -2.15 3.42
N GLN A 58 -12.43 -1.36 4.32
CA GLN A 58 -13.87 -1.40 4.56
C GLN A 58 -14.67 -0.92 3.34
N ILE A 59 -14.20 0.09 2.61
CA ILE A 59 -14.86 0.60 1.40
C ILE A 59 -14.97 -0.49 0.33
N VAL A 60 -13.89 -1.24 0.11
CA VAL A 60 -13.84 -2.29 -0.94
C VAL A 60 -14.37 -3.64 -0.49
N LYS A 61 -14.80 -3.76 0.76
CA LYS A 61 -15.32 -5.01 1.34
C LYS A 61 -16.49 -5.55 0.51
N GLY A 62 -16.44 -6.85 0.22
CA GLY A 62 -17.43 -7.54 -0.61
C GLY A 62 -17.07 -7.57 -2.11
N THR A 63 -15.98 -6.92 -2.52
CA THR A 63 -15.39 -7.08 -3.85
C THR A 63 -14.19 -8.04 -3.81
N ARG A 64 -13.59 -8.31 -4.98
CA ARG A 64 -12.34 -9.08 -5.10
C ARG A 64 -11.09 -8.26 -4.74
N ALA A 65 -11.19 -6.94 -4.77
CA ALA A 65 -10.04 -6.06 -4.68
C ALA A 65 -9.38 -6.07 -3.29
N SER A 66 -8.05 -6.10 -3.29
CA SER A 66 -7.22 -5.86 -2.11
C SER A 66 -6.58 -4.48 -2.16
N ILE A 67 -6.39 -3.84 -1.01
CA ILE A 67 -5.72 -2.55 -0.92
C ILE A 67 -4.22 -2.76 -0.79
N ALA A 68 -3.43 -2.09 -1.62
CA ALA A 68 -1.98 -2.12 -1.56
C ALA A 68 -1.37 -0.74 -1.29
N ASP A 69 -0.21 -0.75 -0.62
CA ASP A 69 0.63 0.44 -0.47
C ASP A 69 1.47 0.72 -1.73
N THR A 70 2.36 1.71 -1.64
CA THR A 70 3.35 1.99 -2.68
C THR A 70 4.72 2.25 -2.08
N ARG A 71 5.69 2.64 -2.91
CA ARG A 71 7.00 3.15 -2.46
C ARG A 71 7.01 4.65 -2.15
N LYS A 72 5.87 5.35 -2.24
CA LYS A 72 5.69 6.77 -1.86
C LYS A 72 5.61 6.88 -0.32
N THR A 73 6.68 6.46 0.33
CA THR A 73 6.83 6.42 1.80
C THR A 73 7.71 7.56 2.28
N LEU A 74 7.56 7.97 3.53
CA LEU A 74 8.48 8.91 4.16
C LEU A 74 9.91 8.33 4.21
N PRO A 75 10.94 9.12 3.89
CA PRO A 75 12.33 8.67 3.94
C PRO A 75 12.68 8.07 5.32
N GLY A 76 13.29 6.88 5.31
CA GLY A 76 13.68 6.16 6.53
C GLY A 76 12.56 5.40 7.26
N LEU A 77 11.28 5.63 6.94
CA LEU A 77 10.14 5.01 7.64
C LEU A 77 9.44 3.91 6.84
N ARG A 78 9.98 3.52 5.67
CA ARG A 78 9.31 2.57 4.78
C ARG A 78 8.85 1.29 5.47
N SER A 79 9.73 0.63 6.23
CA SER A 79 9.39 -0.61 6.93
C SER A 79 8.24 -0.42 7.92
N LEU A 80 8.27 0.66 8.69
CA LEU A 80 7.23 0.98 9.66
C LEU A 80 5.89 1.32 8.99
N GLN A 81 5.91 2.07 7.89
CA GLN A 81 4.70 2.43 7.17
C GLN A 81 4.06 1.24 6.45
N LYS A 82 4.87 0.39 5.82
CA LYS A 82 4.39 -0.87 5.23
C LYS A 82 3.81 -1.80 6.30
N TYR A 83 4.46 -1.89 7.45
CA TYR A 83 3.90 -2.60 8.60
C TYR A 83 2.53 -2.02 9.02
N ALA A 84 2.42 -0.70 9.16
CA ALA A 84 1.15 -0.06 9.52
C ALA A 84 0.03 -0.29 8.48
N VAL A 85 0.36 -0.36 7.18
CA VAL A 85 -0.61 -0.76 6.14
C VAL A 85 -1.11 -2.18 6.39
N THR A 86 -0.22 -3.13 6.68
CA THR A 86 -0.64 -4.51 6.99
C THR A 86 -1.48 -4.61 8.26
N VAL A 87 -1.16 -3.81 9.29
CA VAL A 87 -1.96 -3.70 10.52
C VAL A 87 -3.37 -3.18 10.23
N GLY A 88 -3.50 -2.24 9.29
CA GLY A 88 -4.80 -1.75 8.81
C GLY A 88 -5.54 -2.71 7.87
N GLY A 89 -5.02 -3.91 7.61
CA GLY A 89 -5.64 -4.91 6.75
C GLY A 89 -5.31 -4.78 5.25
N GLY A 90 -4.43 -3.85 4.88
CA GLY A 90 -3.89 -3.75 3.53
C GLY A 90 -2.79 -4.79 3.27
N ARG A 91 -2.26 -4.79 2.05
CA ARG A 91 -1.16 -5.63 1.61
C ARG A 91 0.01 -4.78 1.13
N ASN A 92 1.21 -5.34 1.20
CA ASN A 92 2.39 -4.65 0.72
C ASN A 92 2.58 -4.92 -0.78
N HIS A 93 2.73 -3.86 -1.56
CA HIS A 93 3.43 -3.94 -2.85
C HIS A 93 4.94 -4.16 -2.58
N ARG A 94 5.76 -4.27 -3.63
CA ARG A 94 7.22 -4.47 -3.51
C ARG A 94 7.86 -3.47 -2.54
N PHE A 95 8.80 -3.93 -1.74
CA PHE A 95 9.43 -3.11 -0.70
C PHE A 95 10.42 -2.12 -1.31
N ASN A 96 11.19 -2.55 -2.31
CA ASN A 96 12.18 -1.74 -3.01
C ASN A 96 12.28 -2.17 -4.50
N LEU A 97 13.39 -1.84 -5.16
CA LEU A 97 13.62 -2.15 -6.58
C LEU A 97 14.13 -3.58 -6.82
N SER A 98 14.47 -4.32 -5.77
CA SER A 98 15.06 -5.67 -5.82
C SER A 98 14.01 -6.79 -5.69
N ASP A 99 12.85 -6.53 -5.08
CA ASP A 99 11.86 -7.59 -4.77
C ASP A 99 10.93 -7.94 -5.94
N GLY A 100 10.82 -7.04 -6.92
CA GLY A 100 9.89 -7.18 -8.04
C GLY A 100 10.27 -6.26 -9.19
N ALA A 101 10.18 -6.79 -10.40
CA ALA A 101 10.40 -6.01 -11.61
C ALA A 101 9.12 -5.27 -11.99
N MET A 102 9.24 -4.00 -12.34
CA MET A 102 8.11 -3.18 -12.77
C MET A 102 8.58 -2.30 -13.93
N LEU A 103 7.98 -2.51 -15.09
CA LEU A 103 8.18 -1.68 -16.26
C LEU A 103 7.17 -0.54 -16.23
N LYS A 104 7.70 0.68 -16.08
CA LYS A 104 6.95 1.94 -16.18
C LYS A 104 7.03 2.51 -17.59
N ASP A 105 6.21 3.51 -17.87
CA ASP A 105 6.23 4.35 -19.08
C ASP A 105 7.63 4.60 -19.66
N ASN A 106 8.55 5.12 -18.87
CA ASN A 106 9.90 5.48 -19.29
C ASN A 106 10.74 4.27 -19.73
N HIS A 107 10.51 3.09 -19.13
CA HIS A 107 11.20 1.86 -19.52
C HIS A 107 10.64 1.33 -20.84
N ILE A 108 9.33 1.41 -21.02
CA ILE A 108 8.62 0.99 -22.23
C ILE A 108 9.09 1.87 -23.41
N ASP A 109 9.10 3.18 -23.21
CA ASP A 109 9.53 4.15 -24.22
C ASP A 109 11.01 3.95 -24.59
N ALA A 110 11.88 3.75 -23.59
CA ALA A 110 13.31 3.51 -23.82
C ALA A 110 13.61 2.18 -24.53
N ALA A 111 12.75 1.16 -24.36
CA ALA A 111 12.89 -0.13 -25.02
C ALA A 111 12.21 -0.20 -26.40
N GLY A 112 11.43 0.82 -26.77
CA GLY A 112 10.67 0.86 -28.03
C GLY A 112 9.38 0.05 -28.02
N GLY A 113 8.76 -0.15 -26.83
CA GLY A 113 7.47 -0.84 -26.68
C GLY A 113 7.44 -1.89 -25.57
N ILE A 114 6.24 -2.33 -25.19
CA ILE A 114 6.02 -3.24 -24.06
C ILE A 114 6.65 -4.60 -24.36
N THR A 115 6.37 -5.16 -25.54
CA THR A 115 6.89 -6.48 -25.95
C THR A 115 8.42 -6.53 -25.89
N ALA A 116 9.08 -5.47 -26.38
CA ALA A 116 10.53 -5.35 -26.37
C ALA A 116 11.07 -5.26 -24.93
N ALA A 117 10.46 -4.41 -24.09
CA ALA A 117 10.85 -4.24 -22.69
C ALA A 117 10.70 -5.54 -21.88
N VAL A 118 9.56 -6.23 -22.02
CA VAL A 118 9.27 -7.49 -21.34
C VAL A 118 10.24 -8.58 -21.78
N LYS A 119 10.49 -8.74 -23.09
CA LYS A 119 11.45 -9.73 -23.60
C LYS A 119 12.87 -9.47 -23.09
N ALA A 120 13.29 -8.20 -23.04
CA ALA A 120 14.61 -7.81 -22.60
C ALA A 120 14.85 -8.06 -21.10
N ILE A 121 13.83 -7.86 -20.26
CA ILE A 121 13.96 -8.08 -18.81
C ILE A 121 13.77 -9.56 -18.44
N ARG A 122 12.89 -10.29 -19.12
CA ARG A 122 12.53 -11.67 -18.78
C ARG A 122 13.73 -12.62 -18.76
N THR A 123 14.69 -12.44 -19.65
CA THR A 123 15.93 -13.26 -19.70
C THR A 123 16.86 -13.03 -18.51
N ARG A 124 16.63 -11.96 -17.73
CA ARG A 124 17.45 -11.57 -16.57
C ARG A 124 16.72 -11.78 -15.24
N LEU A 125 15.41 -12.04 -15.25
CA LEU A 125 14.65 -12.25 -14.03
C LEU A 125 14.89 -13.64 -13.46
N GLY A 126 15.11 -13.70 -12.15
CA GLY A 126 15.09 -14.96 -11.42
C GLY A 126 13.67 -15.56 -11.41
N HIS A 127 13.57 -16.88 -11.38
CA HIS A 127 12.30 -17.62 -11.45
C HIS A 127 11.29 -17.30 -10.32
N MET A 128 11.73 -16.63 -9.25
CA MET A 128 10.87 -16.21 -8.13
C MET A 128 10.40 -14.75 -8.21
N VAL A 129 10.82 -13.99 -9.23
CA VAL A 129 10.55 -12.55 -9.35
C VAL A 129 9.42 -12.32 -10.35
N LYS A 130 8.31 -11.73 -9.89
CA LYS A 130 7.21 -11.31 -10.77
C LYS A 130 7.58 -10.06 -11.56
N LEU A 131 7.04 -9.97 -12.78
CA LEU A 131 7.09 -8.80 -13.65
C LEU A 131 5.73 -8.11 -13.72
N GLU A 132 5.72 -6.86 -13.29
CA GLU A 132 4.60 -5.94 -13.45
C GLU A 132 4.83 -4.99 -14.63
N VAL A 133 3.78 -4.68 -15.39
CA VAL A 133 3.82 -3.72 -16.50
C VAL A 133 2.73 -2.67 -16.31
N GLU A 134 3.13 -1.40 -16.32
CA GLU A 134 2.22 -0.25 -16.30
C GLU A 134 1.65 0.01 -17.70
N THR A 135 0.34 0.19 -17.78
CA THR A 135 -0.40 0.36 -19.03
C THR A 135 -1.38 1.53 -18.91
N ARG A 136 -1.54 2.25 -20.02
CA ARG A 136 -2.32 3.50 -20.12
C ARG A 136 -3.66 3.31 -20.84
N ASN A 137 -3.82 2.21 -21.57
CA ASN A 137 -5.00 1.94 -22.38
C ASN A 137 -5.15 0.43 -22.66
N LEU A 138 -6.31 0.02 -23.19
CA LEU A 138 -6.63 -1.38 -23.47
C LEU A 138 -5.72 -2.06 -24.50
N ALA A 139 -5.14 -1.30 -25.44
CA ALA A 139 -4.19 -1.87 -26.40
C ALA A 139 -2.88 -2.27 -25.71
N GLU A 140 -2.39 -1.43 -24.79
CA GLU A 140 -1.23 -1.74 -23.95
C GLU A 140 -1.52 -2.90 -22.98
N VAL A 141 -2.73 -2.99 -22.41
CA VAL A 141 -3.15 -4.14 -21.59
C VAL A 141 -3.04 -5.44 -22.40
N LYS A 142 -3.57 -5.45 -23.63
CA LYS A 142 -3.49 -6.61 -24.52
C LYS A 142 -2.04 -6.97 -24.84
N GLU A 143 -1.22 -5.99 -25.18
CA GLU A 143 0.20 -6.21 -25.49
C GLU A 143 0.96 -6.77 -24.27
N ALA A 144 0.77 -6.19 -23.09
CA ALA A 144 1.40 -6.66 -21.84
C ALA A 144 1.01 -8.10 -21.51
N LEU A 145 -0.26 -8.45 -21.74
CA LEU A 145 -0.76 -9.79 -21.53
C LEU A 145 -0.14 -10.80 -22.49
N GLU A 146 -0.07 -10.48 -23.78
CA GLU A 146 0.56 -11.32 -24.81
C GLU A 146 2.07 -11.46 -24.60
N ALA A 147 2.73 -10.41 -24.09
CA ALA A 147 4.13 -10.45 -23.68
C ALA A 147 4.36 -11.26 -22.38
N GLY A 148 3.29 -11.67 -21.70
CA GLY A 148 3.30 -12.57 -20.54
C GLY A 148 3.51 -11.88 -19.20
N ALA A 149 3.18 -10.59 -19.05
CA ALA A 149 3.26 -9.90 -17.76
C ALA A 149 2.51 -10.67 -16.65
N ASP A 150 3.12 -10.76 -15.46
CA ASP A 150 2.52 -11.47 -14.32
C ASP A 150 1.45 -10.60 -13.62
N VAL A 151 1.67 -9.28 -13.64
CA VAL A 151 0.77 -8.24 -13.13
C VAL A 151 0.69 -7.12 -14.17
N ILE A 152 -0.49 -6.60 -14.41
CA ILE A 152 -0.73 -5.46 -15.30
C ILE A 152 -1.33 -4.34 -14.47
N MET A 153 -0.61 -3.22 -14.39
CA MET A 153 -1.08 -2.01 -13.72
C MET A 153 -1.86 -1.14 -14.71
N LEU A 154 -3.07 -0.75 -14.32
CA LEU A 154 -3.97 0.15 -15.05
C LEU A 154 -3.77 1.56 -14.49
N ASP A 155 -2.96 2.39 -15.16
CA ASP A 155 -2.62 3.73 -14.69
C ASP A 155 -3.65 4.77 -15.16
N ASN A 156 -4.36 5.38 -14.21
CA ASN A 156 -5.36 6.43 -14.42
C ASN A 156 -6.46 6.07 -15.45
N MET A 157 -6.75 4.77 -15.64
CA MET A 157 -7.85 4.32 -16.49
C MET A 157 -9.20 4.56 -15.80
N ASP A 158 -10.25 4.85 -16.58
CA ASP A 158 -11.60 4.99 -16.06
C ASP A 158 -12.25 3.62 -15.77
N CYS A 159 -13.35 3.62 -14.99
CA CYS A 159 -14.01 2.39 -14.58
C CYS A 159 -14.51 1.52 -15.77
N PRO A 160 -15.09 2.10 -16.84
CA PRO A 160 -15.44 1.33 -18.04
C PRO A 160 -14.24 0.62 -18.68
N ALA A 161 -13.11 1.31 -18.85
CA ALA A 161 -11.92 0.70 -19.43
C ALA A 161 -11.29 -0.34 -18.49
N MET A 162 -11.31 -0.13 -17.18
CA MET A 162 -10.87 -1.12 -16.20
C MET A 162 -11.72 -2.40 -16.23
N ALA A 163 -13.05 -2.27 -16.31
CA ALA A 163 -13.94 -3.42 -16.42
C ALA A 163 -13.70 -4.20 -17.72
N GLU A 164 -13.42 -3.51 -18.83
CA GLU A 164 -13.03 -4.16 -20.08
C GLU A 164 -11.66 -4.85 -19.98
N ALA A 165 -10.69 -4.25 -19.30
CA ALA A 165 -9.40 -4.88 -19.04
C ALA A 165 -9.56 -6.17 -18.23
N VAL A 166 -10.44 -6.18 -17.21
CA VAL A 166 -10.78 -7.39 -16.43
C VAL A 166 -11.33 -8.49 -17.34
N ARG A 167 -12.27 -8.16 -18.25
CA ARG A 167 -12.80 -9.12 -19.23
C ARG A 167 -11.73 -9.63 -20.20
N LEU A 168 -10.86 -8.76 -20.69
CA LEU A 168 -9.81 -9.10 -21.65
C LEU A 168 -8.76 -10.03 -21.04
N VAL A 169 -8.36 -9.76 -19.80
CA VAL A 169 -7.32 -10.52 -19.10
C VAL A 169 -7.84 -11.89 -18.67
N ASP A 170 -9.10 -12.00 -18.26
CA ASP A 170 -9.77 -13.27 -17.92
C ASP A 170 -8.94 -14.13 -16.95
N GLY A 171 -8.37 -13.49 -15.93
CA GLY A 171 -7.58 -14.16 -14.88
C GLY A 171 -6.20 -14.66 -15.32
N ARG A 172 -5.75 -14.40 -16.55
CA ARG A 172 -4.41 -14.79 -17.04
C ARG A 172 -3.25 -13.98 -16.44
N ALA A 173 -3.54 -12.80 -15.90
CA ALA A 173 -2.63 -11.95 -15.13
C ALA A 173 -3.40 -11.27 -13.99
N LEU A 174 -2.70 -10.79 -12.96
CA LEU A 174 -3.32 -9.94 -11.93
C LEU A 174 -3.50 -8.52 -12.47
N LEU A 175 -4.61 -7.88 -12.13
CA LEU A 175 -4.85 -6.47 -12.47
C LEU A 175 -4.75 -5.58 -11.23
N GLU A 176 -3.92 -4.55 -11.35
CA GLU A 176 -3.72 -3.53 -10.31
C GLU A 176 -4.17 -2.16 -10.81
N ALA A 177 -5.17 -1.55 -10.16
CA ALA A 177 -5.55 -0.18 -10.44
C ALA A 177 -4.67 0.81 -9.66
N SER A 178 -4.19 1.86 -10.33
CA SER A 178 -3.36 2.91 -9.73
C SER A 178 -3.69 4.27 -10.33
N GLY A 179 -3.40 5.33 -9.56
CA GLY A 179 -3.58 6.71 -10.00
C GLY A 179 -4.95 7.30 -9.63
N GLY A 180 -4.95 8.52 -9.10
CA GLY A 180 -6.19 9.26 -8.79
C GLY A 180 -7.16 8.61 -7.79
N ILE A 181 -6.74 7.57 -7.05
CA ILE A 181 -7.61 6.85 -6.11
C ILE A 181 -7.92 7.73 -4.90
N THR A 182 -9.21 7.91 -4.64
CA THR A 182 -9.76 8.66 -3.49
C THR A 182 -10.83 7.83 -2.81
N ASP A 183 -11.21 8.18 -1.58
CA ASP A 183 -12.30 7.51 -0.87
C ASP A 183 -13.62 7.49 -1.68
N ALA A 184 -13.86 8.53 -2.50
CA ALA A 184 -15.06 8.64 -3.32
C ALA A 184 -15.03 7.74 -4.57
N THR A 185 -13.85 7.50 -5.14
CA THR A 185 -13.69 6.70 -6.37
C THR A 185 -13.39 5.22 -6.07
N LEU A 186 -12.82 4.94 -4.90
CA LEU A 186 -12.29 3.62 -4.52
C LEU A 186 -13.31 2.49 -4.67
N ARG A 187 -14.57 2.71 -4.28
CA ARG A 187 -15.63 1.70 -4.39
C ARG A 187 -15.91 1.33 -5.85
N ALA A 188 -16.11 2.32 -6.70
CA ALA A 188 -16.40 2.10 -8.12
C ALA A 188 -15.24 1.37 -8.82
N VAL A 189 -13.99 1.74 -8.48
CA VAL A 189 -12.80 1.03 -8.98
C VAL A 189 -12.81 -0.43 -8.55
N ALA A 190 -13.11 -0.73 -7.28
CA ALA A 190 -13.16 -2.10 -6.79
C ALA A 190 -14.28 -2.95 -7.45
N GLU A 191 -15.41 -2.32 -7.79
CA GLU A 191 -16.53 -2.97 -8.49
C GLU A 191 -16.24 -3.32 -9.95
N THR A 192 -15.18 -2.75 -10.55
CA THR A 192 -14.73 -3.16 -11.90
C THR A 192 -14.22 -4.59 -11.95
N GLY A 193 -13.82 -5.16 -10.80
CA GLY A 193 -13.32 -6.53 -10.68
C GLY A 193 -11.79 -6.66 -10.66
N VAL A 194 -11.05 -5.56 -10.58
CA VAL A 194 -9.58 -5.57 -10.39
C VAL A 194 -9.18 -6.32 -9.10
N ASP A 195 -7.99 -6.91 -9.11
CA ASP A 195 -7.47 -7.70 -7.99
C ASP A 195 -6.87 -6.82 -6.88
N ILE A 196 -6.24 -5.72 -7.28
CA ILE A 196 -5.44 -4.87 -6.40
C ILE A 196 -5.75 -3.41 -6.71
N ILE A 197 -5.80 -2.58 -5.67
CA ILE A 197 -5.86 -1.12 -5.80
C ILE A 197 -4.74 -0.53 -4.97
N SER A 198 -3.78 0.11 -5.64
CA SER A 198 -2.64 0.76 -4.99
C SER A 198 -2.95 2.20 -4.63
N VAL A 199 -2.83 2.53 -3.34
CA VAL A 199 -3.18 3.84 -2.80
C VAL A 199 -1.96 4.51 -2.17
N GLY A 200 -1.28 5.36 -2.95
CA GLY A 200 -0.09 6.08 -2.48
C GLY A 200 -0.34 6.95 -1.25
N ALA A 201 -1.53 7.55 -1.15
CA ALA A 201 -1.91 8.46 -0.08
C ALA A 201 -1.83 7.82 1.33
N LEU A 202 -1.92 6.49 1.42
CA LEU A 202 -1.81 5.73 2.67
C LEU A 202 -0.47 5.95 3.40
N THR A 203 0.58 6.34 2.69
CA THR A 203 1.92 6.48 3.31
C THR A 203 2.51 7.88 3.20
N HIS A 204 2.03 8.76 2.31
CA HIS A 204 2.58 10.13 2.23
C HIS A 204 1.61 11.24 2.66
N SER A 205 0.32 10.95 2.82
CA SER A 205 -0.70 12.00 3.04
C SER A 205 -1.68 11.69 4.18
N VAL A 206 -1.34 10.76 5.07
CA VAL A 206 -2.21 10.40 6.19
C VAL A 206 -2.21 11.47 7.29
N ARG A 207 -3.35 11.60 7.94
CA ARG A 207 -3.47 12.37 9.18
C ARG A 207 -3.05 11.50 10.35
N ALA A 208 -2.09 11.98 11.14
CA ALA A 208 -1.70 11.33 12.38
C ALA A 208 -2.88 11.23 13.36
N LEU A 209 -3.00 10.10 14.06
CA LEU A 209 -4.02 9.91 15.09
C LEU A 209 -3.68 10.78 16.31
N ASP A 210 -4.69 11.39 16.95
CA ASP A 210 -4.45 12.22 18.14
C ASP A 210 -4.30 11.35 19.39
N ILE A 211 -3.08 11.28 19.93
CA ILE A 211 -2.71 10.47 21.10
C ILE A 211 -1.84 11.33 22.00
N SER A 212 -2.11 11.30 23.31
CA SER A 212 -1.32 12.03 24.31
C SER A 212 -0.91 11.12 25.47
N MET A 213 0.25 11.43 26.05
CA MET A 213 0.68 10.86 27.33
C MET A 213 0.27 11.83 28.45
N LYS A 214 -0.32 11.32 29.53
CA LYS A 214 -0.66 12.11 30.73
C LYS A 214 0.07 11.53 31.93
N ILE A 215 0.79 12.39 32.66
CA ILE A 215 1.45 12.01 33.90
C ILE A 215 0.43 12.11 35.04
N ARG A 216 0.46 11.13 35.95
CA ARG A 216 -0.32 11.08 37.18
C ARG A 216 0.61 10.96 38.37
#